data_AF-A0A660L308-F1
#
_entry.id   AF-A0A660L308-F1
#
_cell.length_a   1.000
_cell.length_b   1.000
_cell.length_c   1.000
_cell.angle_alpha   90.00
_cell.angle_beta   90.00
_cell.angle_gamma   90.00
#
_symmetry.space_group_name_H-M   'P 1'
#
loop_
_entity.id
_entity.type
_entity.pdbx_description
1 polymer ?
#
loop_
_entity_poly.entity_id
_entity_poly.type
_entity_poly.pdbx_seq_one_letter_code
_entity_poly.pdbx_strand_id
1 'polypeptide(L)' 'MALAPEKRKTDGPTHDGEKICHIVPEDDPDTALCGKDVTGWPWNPPWPYCLVCLDLAGYDVL' A
#
# COMPACT_ATOMS: atom_id res chain seq x y z
N MET A 1 21.03 18.22 1.99
CA MET A 1 19.99 17.24 2.39
C MET A 1 19.12 17.05 1.17
N ALA A 2 19.31 15.96 0.43
CA ALA A 2 18.50 15.69 -0.75
C ALA A 2 17.16 15.13 -0.27
N LEU A 3 16.10 15.95 -0.31
CA LEU A 3 14.74 15.45 -0.21
C LEU A 3 14.54 14.56 -1.44
N ALA A 4 14.41 13.25 -1.20
CA ALA A 4 14.10 12.31 -2.27
C ALA A 4 12.87 12.85 -3.04
N PRO A 5 12.88 12.84 -4.38
CA PRO A 5 11.73 13.30 -5.13
C PRO A 5 10.53 12.51 -4.64
N GLU A 6 9.50 13.24 -4.22
CA GLU A 6 8.18 12.73 -3.89
C GLU A 6 7.68 11.98 -5.14
N LYS A 7 8.03 10.68 -5.24
CA LYS A 7 7.54 9.76 -6.26
C LYS A 7 6.03 9.69 -6.05
N ARG A 8 5.34 10.61 -6.71
CA ARG A 8 3.90 10.64 -6.78
C ARG A 8 3.50 9.33 -7.44
N LYS A 9 3.08 8.37 -6.62
CA LYS A 9 2.67 7.05 -7.07
C LYS A 9 1.39 7.21 -7.90
N THR A 10 1.55 7.25 -9.23
CA THR A 10 0.51 7.66 -10.20
C THR A 10 -0.22 6.49 -10.86
N ASP A 11 0.29 5.28 -10.77
CA ASP A 11 -0.29 4.12 -11.46
C ASP A 11 -1.26 3.42 -10.51
N GLY A 12 -2.54 3.77 -10.63
CA GLY A 12 -3.61 3.11 -9.89
C GLY A 12 -3.93 1.74 -10.46
N PRO A 13 -4.62 0.87 -9.71
CA PRO A 13 -5.08 -0.42 -10.18
C PRO A 13 -5.94 -0.25 -11.43
N THR A 14 -5.61 -1.03 -12.46
CA THR A 14 -6.30 -1.05 -13.76
C THR A 14 -7.68 -1.72 -13.69
N HIS A 15 -7.95 -2.46 -12.60
CA HIS A 15 -9.17 -3.22 -12.39
C HIS A 15 -9.82 -2.89 -11.03
N ASP A 16 -11.15 -2.85 -10.98
CA ASP A 16 -11.92 -2.60 -9.76
C ASP A 16 -11.65 -3.62 -8.64
N GLY A 17 -11.36 -4.88 -8.99
CA GLY A 17 -11.00 -5.94 -8.04
C GLY A 17 -9.65 -5.71 -7.33
N GLU A 18 -8.84 -4.79 -7.85
CA GLU A 18 -7.54 -4.42 -7.32
C GLU A 18 -7.56 -3.07 -6.59
N LYS A 19 -8.73 -2.43 -6.46
CA LYS A 19 -8.95 -1.23 -5.64
C LYS A 19 -8.94 -1.60 -4.16
N ILE A 20 -7.77 -1.99 -3.65
CA ILE A 20 -7.54 -2.38 -2.26
C ILE A 20 -6.29 -1.64 -1.77
N CYS A 21 -6.37 -1.03 -0.59
CA CYS A 21 -5.23 -0.38 0.07
C CYS A 21 -4.35 -1.44 0.75
N HIS A 22 -3.05 -1.39 0.46
CA HIS A 22 -2.07 -2.24 1.10
C HIS A 22 -1.28 -1.46 2.14
N ILE A 23 -0.90 -2.12 3.24
CA ILE A 23 -0.01 -1.55 4.25
C ILE A 23 1.41 -1.92 3.84
N VAL A 24 2.29 -0.93 3.77
CA VAL A 24 3.71 -1.10 3.47
C VAL A 24 4.54 -0.70 4.68
N PRO A 25 5.65 -1.40 4.98
CA PRO A 25 6.60 -0.97 6.00
C PRO A 25 7.32 0.32 5.58
N GLU A 26 7.83 1.08 6.56
CA GLU A 26 8.61 2.29 6.29
C GLU A 26 9.95 1.99 5.61
N ASP A 27 10.52 0.81 5.86
CA ASP A 27 11.79 0.35 5.28
C ASP A 27 11.65 -0.06 3.81
N ASP A 28 10.49 -0.61 3.42
CA ASP A 28 10.20 -1.05 2.05
C ASP A 28 8.80 -0.58 1.60
N PRO A 29 8.67 0.67 1.10
CA PRO A 29 7.39 1.25 0.71
C PRO A 29 6.83 0.68 -0.60
N ASP A 30 7.59 -0.18 -1.28
CA ASP A 30 7.28 -0.75 -2.58
C ASP A 30 6.71 -2.18 -2.45
N THR A 31 6.93 -2.86 -1.32
CA THR A 31 6.38 -4.18 -1.01
C THR A 31 5.37 -4.10 0.14
N ALA A 32 4.12 -4.47 -0.14
CA ALA A 32 3.09 -4.61 0.88
C ALA A 32 3.43 -5.71 1.90
N LEU A 33 2.87 -5.60 3.12
CA LEU A 33 2.98 -6.65 4.14
C LEU A 33 2.45 -8.01 3.66
N CYS A 34 1.44 -8.01 2.78
CA CYS A 34 0.95 -9.24 2.16
C CYS A 34 1.88 -9.80 1.05
N GLY A 35 3.02 -9.16 0.78
CA GLY A 35 3.99 -9.54 -0.25
C GLY A 35 3.65 -9.04 -1.66
N LYS A 36 2.64 -8.17 -1.83
CA LYS A 36 2.29 -7.61 -3.14
C LYS A 36 3.21 -6.44 -3.47
N ASP A 37 3.77 -6.45 -4.69
CA ASP A 37 4.44 -5.27 -5.23
C ASP A 37 3.40 -4.16 -5.46
N VAL A 38 3.62 -3.02 -4.81
CA VAL A 38 2.81 -1.80 -4.87
C VAL A 38 3.67 -0.61 -5.30
N THR A 39 4.73 -0.91 -6.05
CA THR A 39 5.60 0.08 -6.66
C THR A 39 4.77 0.98 -7.56
N GLY A 40 4.76 2.29 -7.27
CA GLY A 40 4.03 3.26 -8.08
C GLY A 40 2.51 3.32 -7.85
N TRP A 41 1.96 2.53 -6.91
CA TRP A 41 0.53 2.55 -6.55
C TRP A 41 0.17 3.68 -5.59
N PRO A 42 -0.94 4.41 -5.80
CA PRO A 42 -1.30 5.53 -4.94
C PRO A 42 -1.36 5.11 -3.47
N TRP A 43 -0.77 5.92 -2.60
CA TRP A 43 -0.84 5.72 -1.15
C TRP A 43 -2.23 6.11 -0.65
N ASN A 44 -2.83 5.23 0.15
CA ASN A 44 -4.09 5.45 0.86
C ASN A 44 -5.25 6.09 0.02
N PRO A 45 -5.61 5.53 -1.14
CA PRO A 45 -6.83 5.87 -1.86
C PRO A 45 -8.08 5.50 -1.05
N PRO A 46 -9.30 5.95 -1.42
CA PRO A 46 -10.54 5.69 -0.68
C PRO A 46 -11.05 4.23 -0.83
N TRP A 47 -10.13 3.27 -0.81
CA TRP A 47 -10.37 1.85 -1.05
C TRP A 47 -10.33 1.06 0.25
N PRO A 48 -11.01 -0.10 0.31
CA PRO A 48 -10.92 -1.00 1.44
C PRO A 48 -9.47 -1.49 1.64
N TYR A 49 -9.05 -1.67 2.89
CA TYR A 49 -7.74 -2.22 3.19
C TYR A 49 -7.68 -3.73 2.93
N CYS A 50 -6.50 -4.20 2.55
CA CYS A 50 -6.20 -5.61 2.44
C CYS A 50 -6.26 -6.25 3.82
N LEU A 51 -7.17 -7.20 4.01
CA LEU A 51 -7.36 -7.90 5.28
C LEU A 51 -6.08 -8.59 5.76
N VAL A 52 -5.30 -9.16 4.85
CA VAL A 52 -3.99 -9.76 5.17
C VAL A 52 -3.01 -8.72 5.69
N CYS A 53 -3.00 -7.52 5.09
CA CYS A 53 -2.14 -6.44 5.58
C CYS A 53 -2.58 -5.96 6.97
N LEU A 54 -3.89 -5.82 7.20
CA LEU A 54 -4.44 -5.43 8.50
C LEU A 54 -4.10 -6.42 9.61
N ASP A 55 -4.27 -7.72 9.32
CA ASP A 55 -3.93 -8.82 10.21
C ASP A 55 -2.43 -8.80 10.58
N LEU A 56 -1.55 -8.75 9.57
CA LEU A 56 -0.10 -8.68 9.78
C LEU A 56 0.36 -7.39 10.47
N ALA A 57 -0.35 -6.28 10.28
CA ALA A 57 -0.08 -5.03 10.96
C ALA A 57 -0.61 -5.00 12.41
N GLY A 58 -1.32 -6.04 12.86
CA GLY A 58 -1.84 -6.12 14.22
C GLY A 58 -3.09 -5.28 14.47
N TYR A 59 -3.84 -4.91 13.41
CA TYR A 59 -5.19 -4.35 13.54
C TYR A 59 -6.21 -5.45 13.83
N ASP A 60 -5.94 -6.27 14.84
CA ASP A 60 -6.92 -7.20 15.38
C ASP A 60 -8.00 -6.37 16.09
N VAL A 61 -9.22 -6.43 15.55
CA VAL A 61 -10.41 -5.78 16.11
C VAL A 61 -10.80 -6.49 17.41
N LEU A 62 -10.11 -6.15 18.50
CA LEU A 62 -10.56 -6.41 19.89
C LEU A 62 -11.52 -5.31 20.36
#